data_AF-A0A672SBS0-F1
#
_entry.id   AF-A0A672SBS0-F1
#
_cell.length_a   1.000
_cell.length_b   1.000
_cell.length_c   1.000
_cell.angle_alpha   90.00
_cell.angle_beta   90.00
_cell.angle_gamma   90.00
#
_symmetry.space_group_name_H-M   'P 1'
#
loop_
_entity.id
_entity.type
_entity.pdbx_description
1 polymer ?
#
loop_
_entity_poly.entity_id
_entity_poly.type
_entity_poly.pdbx_seq_one_letter_code
_entity_poly.pdbx_strand_id
1 'polypeptide(L)'
;MEVTLEKPVRIFNFEIEIVDINDNAPQFRRDTIHLDISESTAAGERFSLSNAVDPDTGSNSIKTYYLSESEHFDIEIQTGRDGSKFADLILKMPLDREKQASHNLILTAVDGGVPARSGTASIIVRVLDTNDNAPQFDKDSYTINLTENAPIGSLVVKLNATDKDEGFNSDIIYSYSFLYTSEKTQQTFSLNPDNGEIRVKEMINYEDFRIYDMEIIATDKGVNSLFGKCKVKILITDMNDNHPEISIKSFSSPVKEDIPVNTVIAVVSVSDKDSGENGQVDIHISDDLPFACLWDMTSSPI
;
A
#
# COMPACT_ATOMS: atom_id res chain seq x y z
N MET A 1 -34.26 -102.67 40.72
CA MET A 1 -33.52 -101.75 39.84
C MET A 1 -34.46 -101.45 38.68
N GLU A 2 -35.12 -100.30 38.71
CA GLU A 2 -35.81 -99.72 37.56
C GLU A 2 -35.69 -98.21 37.77
N VAL A 3 -34.88 -97.58 36.91
CA VAL A 3 -34.61 -96.15 36.92
C VAL A 3 -35.47 -95.56 35.81
N THR A 4 -36.48 -94.80 36.19
CA THR A 4 -37.28 -93.99 35.28
C THR A 4 -36.42 -92.80 34.84
N LEU A 5 -35.94 -92.80 33.60
CA LEU A 5 -35.25 -91.65 33.01
C LEU A 5 -36.26 -90.53 32.73
N GLU A 6 -36.16 -89.42 33.46
CA GLU A 6 -36.79 -88.16 33.11
C GLU A 6 -36.24 -87.66 31.76
N LYS A 7 -37.14 -87.16 30.90
CA LYS A 7 -36.84 -86.74 29.53
C LYS A 7 -35.68 -85.73 29.49
N PRO A 8 -34.76 -85.81 28.51
CA PRO A 8 -33.64 -84.88 28.44
C PRO A 8 -34.10 -83.46 28.16
N VAL A 9 -33.53 -82.49 28.89
CA VAL A 9 -33.69 -81.06 28.64
C VAL A 9 -33.14 -80.72 27.26
N ARG A 10 -33.98 -80.13 26.40
CA ARG A 10 -33.56 -79.59 25.10
C ARG A 10 -33.27 -78.11 25.26
N ILE A 11 -32.01 -77.74 25.11
CA ILE A 11 -31.58 -76.34 25.03
C ILE A 11 -31.74 -75.90 23.58
N PHE A 12 -32.54 -74.86 23.36
CA PHE A 12 -32.67 -74.20 22.07
C PHE A 12 -31.93 -72.87 22.16
N ASN A 13 -30.88 -72.72 21.36
CA ASN A 13 -30.22 -71.44 21.18
C ASN A 13 -31.04 -70.64 20.17
N PHE A 14 -31.52 -69.47 20.58
CA PHE A 14 -32.14 -68.51 19.68
C PHE A 14 -31.15 -67.38 19.42
N GLU A 15 -30.99 -67.02 18.16
CA GLU A 15 -30.29 -65.81 17.76
C GLU A 15 -31.34 -64.78 17.35
N ILE A 16 -31.31 -63.62 18.00
CA ILE A 16 -32.18 -62.49 17.67
C ILE A 16 -31.28 -61.43 17.06
N GLU A 17 -31.49 -61.16 15.77
CA GLU A 17 -30.86 -60.04 15.08
C GLU A 17 -31.72 -58.80 15.28
N ILE A 18 -31.11 -57.74 15.82
CA ILE A 18 -31.76 -56.42 15.92
C ILE A 18 -31.35 -55.63 14.68
N VAL A 19 -32.33 -55.29 13.85
CA VAL A 19 -32.12 -54.51 12.63
C VAL A 19 -32.35 -53.03 12.94
N ASP A 20 -31.44 -52.21 12.44
CA ASP A 20 -31.45 -50.75 12.54
C ASP A 20 -32.59 -50.10 11.73
N ILE A 21 -33.10 -48.96 12.19
CA ILE A 21 -34.12 -48.15 11.51
C ILE A 21 -33.60 -46.71 11.43
N ASN A 22 -33.84 -46.03 10.30
CA ASN A 22 -33.46 -44.62 10.11
C ASN A 22 -34.33 -43.66 10.93
N ASP A 23 -34.13 -43.63 12.25
CA ASP A 23 -34.90 -42.81 13.19
C ASP A 23 -34.13 -41.62 13.75
N ASN A 24 -32.83 -41.50 13.46
CA ASN A 24 -32.04 -40.31 13.70
C ASN A 24 -31.79 -39.53 12.41
N ALA A 25 -31.16 -38.37 12.52
CA ALA A 25 -30.73 -37.58 11.37
C ALA A 25 -29.32 -37.07 11.65
N PRO A 26 -28.48 -36.83 10.62
CA PRO A 26 -27.14 -36.32 10.83
C PRO A 26 -27.19 -34.99 11.58
N GLN A 27 -26.46 -34.86 12.69
CA GLN A 27 -26.42 -33.64 13.48
C GLN A 27 -25.00 -33.13 13.65
N PHE A 28 -24.79 -31.84 13.37
CA PHE A 28 -23.53 -31.17 13.68
C PHE A 28 -23.50 -30.75 15.16
N ARG A 29 -22.33 -30.87 15.79
CA ARG A 29 -22.15 -30.42 17.19
C ARG A 29 -22.35 -28.91 17.37
N ARG A 30 -22.12 -28.14 16.31
CA ARG A 30 -22.28 -26.69 16.26
C ARG A 30 -22.95 -26.33 14.94
N ASP A 31 -23.87 -25.38 14.99
CA ASP A 31 -24.55 -24.86 13.80
C ASP A 31 -23.63 -23.95 12.96
N THR A 32 -22.49 -23.53 13.53
CA THR A 32 -21.51 -22.68 12.86
C THR A 32 -20.08 -23.15 13.12
N ILE A 33 -19.30 -23.22 12.05
CA ILE A 33 -17.88 -23.57 12.02
C ILE A 33 -17.13 -22.31 11.56
N HIS A 34 -16.21 -21.81 12.38
CA HIS A 34 -15.36 -20.68 12.02
C HIS A 34 -13.98 -21.19 11.59
N LEU A 35 -13.51 -20.71 10.45
CA LEU A 35 -12.17 -20.97 9.94
C LEU A 35 -11.50 -19.65 9.62
N ASP A 36 -10.26 -19.50 10.07
CA ASP A 36 -9.39 -18.40 9.69
C ASP A 36 -8.35 -18.96 8.71
N ILE A 37 -8.38 -18.49 7.47
CA ILE A 37 -7.51 -18.99 6.38
C ILE A 37 -6.73 -17.83 5.79
N SER A 38 -5.40 -17.94 5.78
CA SER A 38 -4.53 -16.93 5.16
C SER A 38 -4.75 -16.83 3.66
N GLU A 39 -4.78 -15.62 3.08
CA GLU A 39 -4.92 -15.47 1.63
C GLU A 39 -3.73 -16.02 0.84
N SER A 40 -2.55 -16.03 1.47
CA SER A 40 -1.35 -16.69 0.96
C SER A 40 -1.41 -18.22 0.98
N THR A 41 -2.52 -18.82 1.42
CA THR A 41 -2.68 -20.29 1.39
C THR A 41 -2.76 -20.81 -0.05
N ALA A 42 -1.94 -21.81 -0.37
CA ALA A 42 -1.92 -22.40 -1.69
C ALA A 42 -3.22 -23.17 -2.00
N ALA A 43 -3.67 -23.07 -3.26
CA ALA A 43 -4.74 -23.92 -3.76
C ALA A 43 -4.35 -25.40 -3.64
N GLY A 44 -5.30 -26.22 -3.21
CA GLY A 44 -5.16 -27.64 -2.91
C GLY A 44 -5.04 -27.94 -1.41
N GLU A 45 -4.81 -26.93 -0.56
CA GLU A 45 -4.75 -27.11 0.89
C GLU A 45 -6.10 -27.59 1.45
N ARG A 46 -6.03 -28.43 2.49
CA ARG A 46 -7.19 -29.13 3.07
C ARG A 46 -7.38 -28.73 4.53
N PHE A 47 -8.62 -28.44 4.90
CA PHE A 47 -9.00 -28.06 6.26
C PHE A 47 -10.03 -29.04 6.79
N SER A 48 -9.68 -29.75 7.86
CA SER A 48 -10.61 -30.69 8.48
C SER A 48 -11.80 -29.98 9.13
N LEU A 49 -12.99 -30.42 8.77
CA LEU A 49 -14.23 -29.88 9.30
C LEU A 49 -14.73 -30.71 10.48
N SER A 50 -15.49 -30.07 11.38
CA SER A 50 -16.24 -30.82 12.39
C SER A 50 -17.40 -31.54 11.71
N ASN A 51 -17.32 -32.87 11.68
CA ASN A 51 -18.28 -33.73 11.01
C ASN A 51 -19.61 -33.82 11.78
N ALA A 52 -20.67 -34.15 11.03
CA ALA A 52 -21.94 -34.52 11.63
C ALA A 52 -21.82 -35.89 12.31
N VAL A 53 -22.70 -36.15 13.27
CA VAL A 53 -22.84 -37.44 13.93
C VAL A 53 -24.25 -37.93 13.67
N ASP A 54 -24.35 -39.19 13.24
CA ASP A 54 -25.61 -39.91 13.15
C ASP A 54 -25.50 -41.18 13.99
N PRO A 55 -26.34 -41.36 15.03
CA PRO A 55 -26.38 -42.56 15.85
C PRO A 55 -26.77 -43.84 15.09
N ASP A 56 -27.40 -43.72 13.92
CA ASP A 56 -27.86 -44.86 13.13
C ASP A 56 -26.68 -45.63 12.53
N THR A 57 -26.87 -46.92 12.28
CA THR A 57 -25.80 -47.83 11.87
C THR A 57 -25.93 -48.31 10.42
N GLY A 58 -24.82 -48.78 9.84
CA GLY A 58 -24.81 -49.35 8.49
C GLY A 58 -25.22 -48.33 7.43
N SER A 59 -26.26 -48.66 6.65
CA SER A 59 -26.72 -47.80 5.54
C SER A 59 -27.57 -46.62 5.99
N ASN A 60 -28.05 -46.60 7.23
CA ASN A 60 -28.81 -45.48 7.78
C ASN A 60 -27.89 -44.42 8.40
N SER A 61 -26.59 -44.70 8.55
CA SER A 61 -25.62 -43.70 8.98
C SER A 61 -25.29 -42.71 7.85
N ILE A 62 -24.44 -41.73 8.16
CA ILE A 62 -24.02 -40.68 7.23
C ILE A 62 -23.42 -41.29 5.96
N LYS A 63 -24.05 -40.98 4.83
CA LYS A 63 -23.65 -41.49 3.51
C LYS A 63 -22.75 -40.52 2.76
N THR A 64 -23.04 -39.23 2.84
CA THR A 64 -22.33 -38.22 2.04
C THR A 64 -22.49 -36.82 2.62
N TYR A 65 -21.69 -35.89 2.08
CA TYR A 65 -21.72 -34.47 2.39
C TYR A 65 -21.86 -33.67 1.09
N TYR A 66 -22.50 -32.52 1.19
CA TYR A 66 -22.59 -31.52 0.13
C TYR A 66 -22.19 -30.15 0.66
N LEU A 67 -21.44 -29.41 -0.14
CA LEU A 67 -21.14 -28.00 0.10
C LEU A 67 -22.03 -27.14 -0.80
N SER A 68 -22.47 -25.98 -0.30
CA SER A 68 -23.04 -24.93 -1.13
C SER A 68 -22.08 -24.51 -2.24
N GLU A 69 -22.62 -24.07 -3.38
CA GLU A 69 -21.84 -23.60 -4.52
C GLU A 69 -20.85 -22.49 -4.12
N SER A 70 -19.58 -22.64 -4.53
CA SER A 70 -18.49 -21.71 -4.25
C SER A 70 -17.41 -21.82 -5.33
N GLU A 71 -16.85 -20.69 -5.74
CA GLU A 71 -15.71 -20.65 -6.67
C GLU A 71 -14.40 -21.09 -6.01
N HIS A 72 -14.24 -20.74 -4.72
CA HIS A 72 -12.96 -20.88 -4.01
C HIS A 72 -12.87 -22.19 -3.23
N PHE A 73 -14.00 -22.78 -2.83
CA PHE A 73 -14.03 -23.92 -1.92
C PHE A 73 -14.80 -25.11 -2.48
N ASP A 74 -14.36 -26.30 -2.11
CA ASP A 74 -15.09 -27.56 -2.32
C ASP A 74 -14.84 -28.49 -1.14
N ILE A 75 -15.44 -29.67 -1.15
CA ILE A 75 -15.21 -30.69 -0.13
C ILE A 75 -14.63 -31.97 -0.73
N GLU A 76 -13.73 -32.61 0.02
CA GLU A 76 -13.32 -34.00 -0.22
C GLU A 76 -13.95 -34.89 0.83
N ILE A 77 -14.60 -35.96 0.39
CA ILE A 77 -15.17 -36.93 1.31
C ILE A 77 -14.13 -38.04 1.57
N GLN A 78 -13.66 -38.12 2.81
CA GLN A 78 -12.80 -39.18 3.29
C GLN A 78 -13.62 -40.31 3.92
N THR A 79 -13.13 -41.54 3.78
CA THR A 79 -13.75 -42.73 4.41
C THR A 79 -12.84 -43.27 5.50
N GLY A 80 -13.35 -43.31 6.73
CA GLY A 80 -12.71 -43.94 7.88
C GLY A 80 -12.59 -45.45 7.75
N ARG A 81 -11.75 -46.07 8.60
CA ARG A 81 -11.54 -47.53 8.62
C ARG A 81 -12.79 -48.32 9.01
N ASP A 82 -13.68 -47.68 9.75
CA ASP A 82 -14.99 -48.16 10.19
C ASP A 82 -16.11 -47.87 9.16
N GLY A 83 -15.77 -47.31 7.99
CA GLY A 83 -16.73 -46.94 6.95
C GLY A 83 -17.36 -45.56 7.13
N SER A 84 -17.10 -44.89 8.26
CA SER A 84 -17.57 -43.53 8.54
C SER A 84 -17.11 -42.55 7.45
N LYS A 85 -17.94 -41.53 7.18
CA LYS A 85 -17.66 -40.52 6.17
C LYS A 85 -17.33 -39.20 6.86
N PHE A 86 -16.28 -38.55 6.39
CA PHE A 86 -15.83 -37.25 6.87
C PHE A 86 -15.64 -36.31 5.69
N ALA A 87 -15.81 -35.01 5.90
CA ALA A 87 -15.56 -33.99 4.89
C ALA A 87 -14.37 -33.10 5.29
N ASP A 88 -13.41 -32.96 4.39
CA ASP A 88 -12.40 -31.91 4.46
C ASP A 88 -12.77 -30.80 3.48
N LEU A 89 -12.64 -29.54 3.88
CA LEU A 89 -12.76 -28.40 2.97
C LEU A 89 -11.46 -28.28 2.16
N ILE A 90 -11.54 -28.17 0.84
CA ILE A 90 -10.41 -27.93 -0.04
C ILE A 90 -10.50 -26.51 -0.60
N LEU A 91 -9.38 -25.80 -0.58
CA LEU A 91 -9.25 -24.54 -1.31
C LEU A 91 -8.94 -24.84 -2.80
N LYS A 92 -9.86 -24.51 -3.72
CA LYS A 92 -9.70 -24.72 -5.17
C LYS A 92 -8.99 -23.59 -5.88
N MET A 93 -9.25 -22.36 -5.47
CA MET A 93 -8.72 -21.14 -6.09
C MET A 93 -8.06 -20.28 -5.01
N PRO A 94 -7.02 -19.51 -5.36
CA PRO A 94 -6.37 -18.61 -4.41
C PRO A 94 -7.37 -17.62 -3.83
N LEU A 95 -7.19 -17.29 -2.55
CA LEU A 95 -7.97 -16.26 -1.87
C LEU A 95 -7.31 -14.90 -2.08
N ASP A 96 -8.10 -13.85 -1.92
CA ASP A 96 -7.72 -12.45 -2.02
C ASP A 96 -8.64 -11.69 -1.07
N ARG A 97 -8.10 -11.24 0.06
CA ARG A 97 -8.84 -10.59 1.14
C ARG A 97 -9.34 -9.23 0.69
N GLU A 98 -8.54 -8.48 -0.08
CA GLU A 98 -8.89 -7.18 -0.65
C GLU A 98 -10.11 -7.26 -1.57
N LYS A 99 -10.29 -8.40 -2.23
CA LYS A 99 -11.47 -8.70 -3.05
C LYS A 99 -12.63 -9.25 -2.23
N GLN A 100 -12.38 -10.22 -1.35
CA GLN A 100 -13.40 -10.85 -0.52
C GLN A 100 -12.84 -11.36 0.82
N ALA A 101 -13.03 -10.57 1.88
CA ALA A 101 -12.52 -10.91 3.23
C ALA A 101 -13.28 -12.05 3.95
N SER A 102 -14.44 -12.49 3.46
CA SER A 102 -15.19 -13.58 4.10
C SER A 102 -16.07 -14.38 3.14
N HIS A 103 -16.17 -15.68 3.38
CA HIS A 103 -17.02 -16.61 2.66
C HIS A 103 -17.97 -17.32 3.63
N ASN A 104 -19.26 -17.32 3.31
CA ASN A 104 -20.28 -18.04 4.05
C ASN A 104 -20.73 -19.24 3.21
N LEU A 105 -20.48 -20.45 3.71
CA LEU A 105 -20.80 -21.70 3.05
C LEU A 105 -21.77 -22.51 3.90
N ILE A 106 -22.50 -23.43 3.29
CA ILE A 106 -23.38 -24.37 3.99
C ILE A 106 -22.90 -25.79 3.72
N LEU A 107 -22.56 -26.50 4.79
CA LEU A 107 -22.26 -27.92 4.74
C LEU A 107 -23.51 -28.72 5.11
N THR A 108 -23.89 -29.64 4.24
CA THR A 108 -25.05 -30.52 4.44
C THR A 108 -24.58 -31.97 4.53
N ALA A 109 -24.87 -32.64 5.64
CA ALA A 109 -24.68 -34.08 5.79
C ALA A 109 -25.98 -34.81 5.48
N VAL A 110 -25.92 -35.92 4.73
CA VAL A 110 -27.09 -36.70 4.33
C VAL A 110 -26.87 -38.17 4.69
N ASP A 111 -27.85 -38.77 5.35
CA ASP A 111 -27.85 -40.19 5.67
C ASP A 111 -28.13 -41.06 4.42
N GLY A 112 -28.03 -42.39 4.57
CA GLY A 112 -28.37 -43.32 3.49
C GLY A 112 -29.76 -43.94 3.58
N GLY A 113 -30.59 -43.50 4.53
CA GLY A 113 -31.89 -44.09 4.79
C GLY A 113 -32.95 -43.76 3.74
N VAL A 114 -34.12 -44.39 3.85
CA VAL A 114 -35.28 -44.15 2.98
C VAL A 114 -36.54 -43.92 3.83
N PRO A 115 -37.07 -42.68 3.92
CA PRO A 115 -36.56 -41.46 3.30
C PRO A 115 -35.24 -41.00 3.91
N ALA A 116 -34.41 -40.33 3.10
CA ALA A 116 -33.14 -39.78 3.57
C ALA A 116 -33.37 -38.53 4.43
N ARG A 117 -32.58 -38.37 5.48
CA ARG A 117 -32.58 -37.19 6.35
C ARG A 117 -31.24 -36.47 6.29
N SER A 118 -31.25 -35.20 6.65
CA SER A 118 -30.09 -34.32 6.53
C SER A 118 -29.97 -33.34 7.68
N GLY A 119 -28.74 -32.98 8.00
CA GLY A 119 -28.41 -31.85 8.87
C GLY A 119 -27.50 -30.86 8.16
N THR A 120 -27.52 -29.60 8.60
CA THR A 120 -26.73 -28.52 8.01
C THR A 120 -25.93 -27.77 9.06
N ALA A 121 -24.74 -27.29 8.68
CA ALA A 121 -23.97 -26.32 9.46
C ALA A 121 -23.46 -25.20 8.54
N SER A 122 -23.39 -23.98 9.05
CA SER A 122 -22.77 -22.84 8.36
C SER A 122 -21.27 -22.87 8.57
N ILE A 123 -20.48 -22.67 7.51
CA ILE A 123 -19.04 -22.45 7.60
C ILE A 123 -18.78 -20.99 7.28
N ILE A 124 -18.20 -20.28 8.24
CA ILE A 124 -17.77 -18.89 8.08
C ILE A 124 -16.27 -18.92 7.97
N VAL A 125 -15.78 -18.71 6.75
CA VAL A 125 -14.35 -18.53 6.48
C VAL A 125 -14.04 -17.04 6.56
N ARG A 126 -13.13 -16.67 7.45
CA ARG A 126 -12.51 -15.35 7.47
C ARG A 126 -11.15 -15.46 6.79
N VAL A 127 -10.92 -14.62 5.80
CA VAL A 127 -9.63 -14.55 5.12
C VAL A 127 -8.70 -13.68 5.97
N LEU A 128 -7.54 -14.23 6.35
CA LEU A 128 -6.51 -13.50 7.07
C LEU A 128 -5.58 -12.79 6.09
N ASP A 129 -5.28 -11.54 6.42
CA ASP A 129 -4.42 -10.62 5.68
C ASP A 129 -2.97 -11.11 5.64
N THR A 130 -2.34 -10.95 4.48
CA THR A 130 -0.90 -11.10 4.22
C THR A 130 -0.40 -9.79 3.60
N ASN A 131 0.84 -9.39 3.90
CA ASN A 131 1.44 -8.19 3.31
C ASN A 131 1.84 -8.43 1.84
N ASP A 132 0.87 -8.38 0.93
CA ASP A 132 1.06 -8.67 -0.51
C ASP A 132 0.72 -7.47 -1.42
N ASN A 133 0.20 -6.37 -0.87
CA ASN A 133 0.09 -5.10 -1.57
C ASN A 133 1.20 -4.14 -1.11
N ALA A 134 1.81 -3.45 -2.07
CA ALA A 134 2.79 -2.40 -1.75
C ALA A 134 2.09 -1.04 -1.67
N PRO A 135 2.58 -0.10 -0.83
CA PRO A 135 2.03 1.25 -0.80
C PRO A 135 2.10 1.92 -2.17
N GLN A 136 1.00 2.52 -2.62
CA GLN A 136 0.89 3.16 -3.93
C GLN A 136 0.58 4.65 -3.80
N PHE A 137 1.41 5.50 -4.40
CA PHE A 137 1.16 6.95 -4.49
C PHE A 137 0.06 7.28 -5.50
N ASP A 138 -0.67 8.37 -5.28
CA ASP A 138 -1.68 8.87 -6.23
C ASP A 138 -1.07 9.32 -7.57
N LYS A 139 0.22 9.69 -7.57
CA LYS A 139 0.98 10.06 -8.77
C LYS A 139 2.40 9.53 -8.70
N ASP A 140 2.93 9.12 -9.85
CA ASP A 140 4.35 8.74 -9.98
C ASP A 140 5.29 9.94 -9.84
N SER A 141 4.81 11.14 -10.15
CA SER A 141 5.59 12.37 -10.02
C SER A 141 4.78 13.63 -9.71
N TYR A 142 5.41 14.56 -8.99
CA TYR A 142 4.88 15.87 -8.63
C TYR A 142 5.87 16.94 -9.08
N THR A 143 5.39 17.99 -9.73
CA THR A 143 6.18 19.18 -10.05
C THR A 143 5.51 20.38 -9.39
N ILE A 144 6.27 21.11 -8.57
CA ILE A 144 5.77 22.22 -7.76
C ILE A 144 6.62 23.46 -8.05
N ASN A 145 5.98 24.61 -8.24
CA ASN A 145 6.66 25.90 -8.26
C ASN A 145 6.62 26.51 -6.87
N LEU A 146 7.75 26.96 -6.36
CA LEU A 146 7.88 27.56 -5.03
C LEU A 146 8.70 28.85 -5.13
N THR A 147 8.22 29.94 -4.52
CA THR A 147 8.99 31.19 -4.47
C THR A 147 10.14 31.06 -3.48
N GLU A 148 11.28 31.69 -3.76
CA GLU A 148 12.45 31.61 -2.87
C GLU A 148 12.20 32.23 -1.48
N ASN A 149 11.36 33.25 -1.41
CA ASN A 149 10.96 33.91 -0.17
C ASN A 149 9.94 33.11 0.67
N ALA A 150 9.64 31.86 0.29
CA ALA A 150 8.72 31.02 1.02
C ALA A 150 9.14 30.89 2.50
N PRO A 151 8.28 31.28 3.47
CA PRO A 151 8.63 31.22 4.88
C PRO A 151 8.98 29.80 5.34
N ILE A 152 9.90 29.67 6.28
CA ILE A 152 10.20 28.40 6.95
C ILE A 152 8.90 27.83 7.56
N GLY A 153 8.65 26.55 7.34
CA GLY A 153 7.44 25.83 7.76
C GLY A 153 6.31 25.82 6.73
N SER A 154 6.44 26.57 5.63
CA SER A 154 5.45 26.58 4.54
C SER A 154 5.24 25.18 3.96
N LEU A 155 3.98 24.81 3.73
CA LEU A 155 3.62 23.56 3.07
C LEU A 155 3.93 23.65 1.59
N VAL A 156 4.76 22.73 1.10
CA VAL A 156 5.11 22.64 -0.33
C VAL A 156 4.15 21.71 -1.05
N VAL A 157 4.02 20.47 -0.54
CA VAL A 157 3.14 19.46 -1.09
C VAL A 157 2.76 18.46 0.01
N LYS A 158 1.56 17.90 -0.08
CA LYS A 158 1.15 16.75 0.72
C LYS A 158 1.03 15.55 -0.19
N LEU A 159 1.86 14.55 0.06
CA LEU A 159 1.84 13.29 -0.67
C LEU A 159 0.76 12.38 -0.11
N ASN A 160 0.24 11.50 -0.96
CA ASN A 160 -0.75 10.52 -0.55
C ASN A 160 -0.42 9.16 -1.17
N ALA A 161 0.10 8.26 -0.33
CA ALA A 161 0.20 6.85 -0.63
C ALA A 161 -0.92 6.08 0.10
N THR A 162 -1.43 5.04 -0.54
CA THR A 162 -2.44 4.14 0.00
C THR A 162 -1.97 2.70 -0.13
N ASP A 163 -2.26 1.91 0.88
CA ASP A 163 -2.02 0.48 0.91
C ASP A 163 -3.37 -0.23 1.14
N LYS A 164 -3.56 -1.39 0.52
CA LYS A 164 -4.84 -2.11 0.53
C LYS A 164 -4.92 -3.19 1.62
N ASP A 165 -3.79 -3.54 2.23
CA ASP A 165 -3.72 -4.58 3.25
C ASP A 165 -4.42 -4.11 4.56
N GLU A 166 -4.31 -4.87 5.65
CA GLU A 166 -4.98 -4.58 6.91
C GLU A 166 -4.01 -4.26 8.06
N GLY A 167 -4.34 -3.22 8.84
CA GLY A 167 -3.59 -2.88 10.06
C GLY A 167 -2.15 -2.50 9.74
N PHE A 168 -1.17 -3.16 10.37
CA PHE A 168 0.25 -2.83 10.20
C PHE A 168 0.75 -3.02 8.76
N ASN A 169 0.16 -3.95 8.01
CA ASN A 169 0.49 -4.16 6.60
C ASN A 169 0.04 -2.98 5.72
N SER A 170 -0.92 -2.17 6.19
CA SER A 170 -1.37 -0.95 5.50
C SER A 170 -0.83 0.36 6.08
N ASP A 171 -0.13 0.30 7.20
CA ASP A 171 0.35 1.46 7.93
C ASP A 171 1.60 2.04 7.25
N ILE A 172 1.46 3.21 6.62
CA ILE A 172 2.54 3.79 5.80
C ILE A 172 3.46 4.71 6.60
N ILE A 173 4.76 4.62 6.33
CA ILE A 173 5.79 5.58 6.73
C ILE A 173 6.44 6.17 5.49
N TYR A 174 6.54 7.50 5.44
CA TYR A 174 7.23 8.22 4.36
C TYR A 174 8.69 8.51 4.73
N SER A 175 9.58 8.36 3.74
CA SER A 175 11.00 8.66 3.90
C SER A 175 11.64 9.15 2.60
N TYR A 176 12.78 9.84 2.71
CA TYR A 176 13.60 10.18 1.56
C TYR A 176 14.36 8.95 1.05
N SER A 177 14.42 8.80 -0.27
CA SER A 177 15.31 7.83 -0.92
C SER A 177 16.77 8.23 -0.69
N PHE A 178 17.54 7.36 -0.04
CA PHE A 178 18.95 7.58 0.27
C PHE A 178 19.82 7.80 -0.98
N LEU A 179 19.46 7.16 -2.11
CA LEU A 179 20.26 7.19 -3.34
C LEU A 179 19.88 8.34 -4.28
N TYR A 180 18.63 8.79 -4.24
CA TYR A 180 18.06 9.71 -5.24
C TYR A 180 17.60 11.04 -4.64
N THR A 181 17.94 11.31 -3.38
CA THR A 181 17.68 12.60 -2.72
C THR A 181 18.97 13.18 -2.16
N SER A 182 19.39 14.34 -2.68
CA SER A 182 20.63 15.00 -2.25
C SER A 182 20.57 15.45 -0.79
N GLU A 183 21.71 15.53 -0.12
CA GLU A 183 21.80 16.06 1.26
C GLU A 183 21.28 17.50 1.34
N LYS A 184 21.60 18.34 0.35
CA LYS A 184 21.10 19.72 0.27
C LYS A 184 19.57 19.75 0.25
N THR A 185 18.92 18.87 -0.52
CA THR A 185 17.45 18.76 -0.54
C THR A 185 16.89 18.39 0.84
N GLN A 186 17.50 17.43 1.54
CA GLN A 186 17.07 17.00 2.87
C GLN A 186 17.32 18.04 3.98
N GLN A 187 18.31 18.92 3.78
CA GLN A 187 18.55 20.07 4.64
C GLN A 187 17.51 21.17 4.42
N THR A 188 17.19 21.46 3.14
CA THR A 188 16.25 22.54 2.77
C THR A 188 14.78 22.19 2.98
N PHE A 189 14.38 20.92 2.83
CA PHE A 189 12.99 20.48 2.99
C PHE A 189 12.86 19.40 4.06
N SER A 190 11.84 19.51 4.90
CA SER A 190 11.43 18.47 5.84
C SER A 190 10.30 17.64 5.26
N LEU A 191 10.36 16.32 5.45
CA LEU A 191 9.29 15.37 5.14
C LEU A 191 8.74 14.83 6.46
N ASN A 192 7.43 14.94 6.63
CA ASN A 192 6.75 14.32 7.77
C ASN A 192 6.50 12.83 7.47
N PRO A 193 7.03 11.91 8.29
CA PRO A 193 6.95 10.46 8.04
C PRO A 193 5.55 9.88 8.21
N ASP A 194 4.65 10.54 8.94
CA ASP A 194 3.33 9.99 9.28
C ASP A 194 2.23 10.46 8.32
N ASN A 195 2.39 11.63 7.69
CA ASN A 195 1.35 12.24 6.88
C ASN A 195 1.77 12.69 5.47
N GLY A 196 3.03 12.47 5.09
CA GLY A 196 3.55 12.76 3.75
C GLY A 196 3.65 14.24 3.40
N GLU A 197 3.57 15.15 4.38
CA GLU A 197 3.76 16.58 4.14
C GLU A 197 5.23 16.94 3.96
N ILE A 198 5.54 17.62 2.86
CA ILE A 198 6.84 18.24 2.62
C ILE A 198 6.72 19.74 2.92
N ARG A 199 7.61 20.24 3.78
CA ARG A 199 7.63 21.63 4.24
C ARG A 199 9.01 22.26 4.12
N VAL A 200 9.03 23.57 3.89
CA VAL A 200 10.27 24.38 3.88
C VAL A 200 10.92 24.31 5.26
N LYS A 201 12.22 23.98 5.33
CA LYS A 201 12.99 23.85 6.57
C LYS A 201 14.07 24.93 6.70
N GLU A 202 14.64 25.37 5.60
CA GLU A 202 15.63 26.46 5.54
C GLU A 202 15.20 27.52 4.53
N MET A 203 15.83 28.70 4.60
CA MET A 203 15.66 29.73 3.59
C MET A 203 16.14 29.22 2.24
N ILE A 204 15.39 29.58 1.20
CA ILE A 204 15.68 29.22 -0.19
C ILE A 204 16.19 30.48 -0.87
N ASN A 205 17.15 30.31 -1.77
CA ASN A 205 17.74 31.38 -2.56
C ASN A 205 17.81 30.89 -4.01
N TYR A 206 17.13 31.57 -4.92
CA TYR A 206 17.04 31.19 -6.33
C TYR A 206 18.41 31.24 -7.01
N GLU A 207 19.25 32.21 -6.64
CA GLU A 207 20.61 32.40 -7.16
C GLU A 207 21.52 31.20 -6.84
N ASP A 208 21.27 30.50 -5.73
CA ASP A 208 22.07 29.35 -5.30
C ASP A 208 21.57 28.04 -5.93
N PHE A 209 20.26 27.75 -5.82
CA PHE A 209 19.67 26.48 -6.25
C PHE A 209 18.26 26.67 -6.83
N ARG A 210 18.12 26.41 -8.13
CA ARG A 210 16.87 26.60 -8.88
C ARG A 210 15.94 25.39 -8.88
N ILE A 211 16.49 24.19 -8.67
CA ILE A 211 15.74 22.93 -8.76
C ILE A 211 16.14 22.01 -7.62
N TYR A 212 15.14 21.49 -6.92
CA TYR A 212 15.31 20.44 -5.92
C TYR A 212 14.54 19.20 -6.35
N ASP A 213 15.30 18.14 -6.62
CA ASP A 213 14.74 16.82 -6.90
C ASP A 213 14.88 15.93 -5.66
N MET A 214 13.82 15.15 -5.40
CA MET A 214 13.79 14.11 -4.37
C MET A 214 12.94 12.93 -4.83
N GLU A 215 13.32 11.74 -4.41
CA GLU A 215 12.48 10.55 -4.55
C GLU A 215 12.00 10.17 -3.15
N ILE A 216 10.68 10.06 -2.99
CA ILE A 216 10.05 9.70 -1.72
C ILE A 216 9.67 8.23 -1.77
N ILE A 217 9.94 7.54 -0.66
CA ILE A 217 9.60 6.14 -0.45
C ILE A 217 8.47 6.09 0.58
N ALA A 218 7.37 5.40 0.24
CA ALA A 218 6.34 5.00 1.19
C ALA A 218 6.55 3.52 1.50
N THR A 219 6.69 3.17 2.77
CA THR A 219 6.93 1.78 3.21
C THR A 219 5.87 1.40 4.23
N ASP A 220 5.27 0.22 4.07
CA ASP A 220 4.35 -0.31 5.08
C ASP A 220 5.09 -0.72 6.36
N LYS A 221 4.35 -1.09 7.42
CA LYS A 221 4.92 -1.61 8.67
C LYS A 221 4.75 -3.13 8.79
N GLY A 222 4.43 -3.81 7.68
CA GLY A 222 4.21 -5.24 7.62
C GLY A 222 5.49 -6.06 7.80
N VAL A 223 5.32 -7.36 8.03
CA VAL A 223 6.45 -8.30 8.02
C VAL A 223 6.87 -8.54 6.56
N ASN A 224 8.16 -8.36 6.26
CA ASN A 224 8.68 -8.24 4.89
C ASN A 224 8.12 -7.01 4.17
N SER A 225 8.36 -5.84 4.75
CA SER A 225 7.76 -4.58 4.31
C SER A 225 7.97 -4.32 2.82
N LEU A 226 6.89 -3.93 2.16
CA LEU A 226 6.85 -3.52 0.78
C LEU A 226 6.92 -1.98 0.70
N PHE A 227 7.26 -1.47 -0.48
CA PHE A 227 7.41 -0.04 -0.67
C PHE A 227 6.97 0.43 -2.05
N GLY A 228 6.39 1.64 -2.07
CA GLY A 228 6.17 2.44 -3.25
C GLY A 228 7.17 3.59 -3.35
N LYS A 229 7.27 4.18 -4.54
CA LYS A 229 8.13 5.34 -4.80
C LYS A 229 7.43 6.39 -5.63
N CYS A 230 7.71 7.66 -5.40
CA CYS A 230 7.34 8.76 -6.29
C CYS A 230 8.44 9.80 -6.38
N LYS A 231 8.43 10.59 -7.45
CA LYS A 231 9.41 11.67 -7.68
C LYS A 231 8.79 13.03 -7.41
N VAL A 232 9.47 13.89 -6.66
CA VAL A 232 9.05 15.26 -6.41
C VAL A 232 10.12 16.21 -6.94
N LYS A 233 9.72 17.10 -7.83
CA LYS A 233 10.55 18.16 -8.41
C LYS A 233 10.01 19.50 -7.95
N ILE A 234 10.80 20.27 -7.22
CA ILE A 234 10.49 21.63 -6.81
C ILE A 234 11.30 22.58 -7.67
N LEU A 235 10.61 23.45 -8.40
CA LEU A 235 11.17 24.51 -9.23
C LEU A 235 11.06 25.82 -8.44
N ILE A 236 12.20 26.45 -8.16
CA ILE A 236 12.22 27.73 -7.47
C ILE A 236 11.90 28.82 -8.47
N THR A 237 11.04 29.76 -8.10
CA THR A 237 10.74 30.95 -8.89
C THR A 237 11.41 32.18 -8.28
N ASP A 238 12.18 32.84 -9.13
CA ASP A 238 12.92 34.08 -8.87
C ASP A 238 12.02 35.24 -8.41
N MET A 239 12.52 36.03 -7.48
CA MET A 239 11.96 37.28 -7.01
C MET A 239 12.99 38.40 -7.11
N ASN A 240 12.53 39.62 -7.35
CA ASN A 240 13.42 40.79 -7.36
C ASN A 240 13.82 41.15 -5.93
N ASP A 241 14.87 40.51 -5.43
CA ASP A 241 15.39 40.70 -4.07
C ASP A 241 16.88 41.10 -4.03
N ASN A 242 17.56 41.11 -5.17
CA ASN A 242 18.85 41.75 -5.34
C ASN A 242 18.66 43.16 -5.89
N HIS A 243 19.68 44.00 -5.70
CA HIS A 243 19.68 45.36 -6.25
C HIS A 243 20.83 45.47 -7.25
N PRO A 244 20.70 46.35 -8.27
CA PRO A 244 21.75 46.53 -9.25
C PRO A 244 23.05 47.03 -8.61
N GLU A 245 24.14 46.30 -8.81
CA GLU A 245 25.47 46.69 -8.36
C GLU A 245 26.24 47.38 -9.47
N ILE A 246 26.70 48.61 -9.22
CA ILE A 246 27.52 49.39 -10.15
C ILE A 246 28.99 49.23 -9.80
N SER A 247 29.79 48.76 -10.76
CA SER A 247 31.24 48.63 -10.63
C SER A 247 31.97 49.51 -11.65
N ILE A 248 32.94 50.29 -11.17
CA ILE A 248 33.79 51.12 -12.03
C ILE A 248 34.95 50.26 -12.54
N LYS A 249 34.94 49.92 -13.83
CA LYS A 249 35.99 49.12 -14.48
C LYS A 249 37.23 49.96 -14.78
N SER A 250 37.03 51.21 -15.18
CA SER A 250 38.11 52.17 -15.38
C SER A 250 37.61 53.58 -15.13
N PHE A 251 38.50 54.43 -14.62
CA PHE A 251 38.21 55.85 -14.40
C PHE A 251 39.48 56.67 -14.59
N SER A 252 39.42 57.68 -15.43
CA SER A 252 40.53 58.59 -15.68
C SER A 252 40.41 59.81 -14.77
N SER A 253 41.31 59.93 -13.79
CA SER A 253 41.37 61.10 -12.90
C SER A 253 42.82 61.52 -12.63
N PRO A 254 43.17 62.82 -12.69
CA PRO A 254 42.28 63.96 -13.00
C PRO A 254 41.98 64.10 -14.50
N VAL A 255 40.79 64.63 -14.83
CA VAL A 255 40.38 64.96 -16.21
C VAL A 255 40.86 66.37 -16.57
N LYS A 256 41.56 66.52 -17.70
CA LYS A 256 42.03 67.83 -18.18
C LYS A 256 40.89 68.64 -18.81
N GLU A 257 40.98 69.97 -18.77
CA GLU A 257 39.93 70.85 -19.32
C GLU A 257 39.91 70.90 -20.86
N ASP A 258 41.00 70.54 -21.53
CA ASP A 258 41.17 70.60 -22.99
C ASP A 258 40.81 69.27 -23.70
N ILE A 259 40.17 68.33 -22.99
CA ILE A 259 39.81 67.04 -23.57
C ILE A 259 38.74 67.20 -24.68
N PRO A 260 38.86 66.47 -25.81
CA PRO A 260 37.84 66.46 -26.84
C PRO A 260 36.49 65.93 -26.35
N VAL A 261 35.40 66.41 -26.95
CA VAL A 261 34.05 65.85 -26.76
C VAL A 261 34.03 64.37 -27.15
N ASN A 262 33.23 63.56 -26.45
CA ASN A 262 33.14 62.10 -26.59
C ASN A 262 34.38 61.31 -26.12
N THR A 263 35.30 61.93 -25.38
CA THR A 263 36.37 61.19 -24.70
C THR A 263 35.76 60.32 -23.58
N VAL A 264 36.06 59.02 -23.57
CA VAL A 264 35.61 58.10 -22.51
C VAL A 264 36.38 58.40 -21.23
N ILE A 265 35.69 58.87 -20.19
CA ILE A 265 36.27 59.24 -18.90
C ILE A 265 36.15 58.13 -17.85
N ALA A 266 35.12 57.29 -17.98
CA ALA A 266 34.82 56.19 -17.07
C ALA A 266 34.18 55.04 -17.86
N VAL A 267 34.50 53.81 -17.48
CA VAL A 267 33.76 52.62 -17.88
C VAL A 267 33.12 52.04 -16.64
N VAL A 268 31.80 52.01 -16.62
CA VAL A 268 31.00 51.40 -15.55
C VAL A 268 30.35 50.13 -16.06
N SER A 269 30.18 49.17 -15.18
CA SER A 269 29.51 47.90 -15.43
C SER A 269 28.45 47.75 -14.36
N VAL A 270 27.22 47.50 -14.78
CA VAL A 270 26.11 47.25 -13.86
C VAL A 270 25.71 45.80 -13.98
N SER A 271 25.52 45.15 -12.84
CA SER A 271 25.07 43.76 -12.78
C SER A 271 24.01 43.62 -11.70
N ASP A 272 22.94 42.94 -12.04
CA ASP A 272 21.95 42.47 -11.09
C ASP A 272 22.04 40.93 -11.05
N LYS A 273 21.80 40.33 -9.88
CA LYS A 273 21.87 38.88 -9.70
C LYS A 273 20.57 38.19 -10.06
N ASP A 274 19.46 38.93 -10.04
CA ASP A 274 18.14 38.38 -10.34
C ASP A 274 18.03 37.97 -11.82
N SER A 275 17.02 37.18 -12.15
CA SER A 275 16.85 36.62 -13.50
C SER A 275 15.68 37.25 -14.28
N GLY A 276 15.69 37.08 -15.59
CA GLY A 276 14.59 37.52 -16.45
C GLY A 276 14.39 39.05 -16.42
N GLU A 277 13.17 39.49 -16.14
CA GLU A 277 12.84 40.92 -16.03
C GLU A 277 13.36 41.54 -14.71
N ASN A 278 13.54 40.74 -13.65
CA ASN A 278 14.00 41.23 -12.36
C ASN A 278 15.44 41.74 -12.42
N GLY A 279 16.29 41.07 -13.21
CA GLY A 279 17.69 41.47 -13.41
C GLY A 279 17.93 42.47 -14.55
N GLN A 280 16.88 42.99 -15.19
CA GLN A 280 17.03 44.02 -16.22
C GLN A 280 17.24 45.39 -15.58
N VAL A 281 18.30 46.07 -15.99
CA VAL A 281 18.69 47.36 -15.40
C VAL A 281 18.73 48.44 -16.47
N ASP A 282 18.10 49.57 -16.14
CA ASP A 282 18.21 50.82 -16.90
C ASP A 282 19.16 51.79 -16.19
N ILE A 283 20.03 52.45 -16.97
CA ILE A 283 20.99 53.43 -16.44
C ILE A 283 20.60 54.84 -16.88
N HIS A 284 20.54 55.74 -15.91
CA HIS A 284 20.29 57.16 -16.14
C HIS A 284 21.40 58.01 -15.53
N ILE A 285 21.83 59.04 -16.26
CA ILE A 285 22.70 60.11 -15.78
C ILE A 285 21.91 61.42 -15.78
N SER A 286 22.24 62.33 -14.88
CA SER A 286 21.55 63.61 -14.77
C SER A 286 21.80 64.50 -15.98
N ASP A 287 20.72 65.05 -16.56
CA ASP A 287 20.76 65.86 -17.79
C ASP A 287 21.44 67.23 -17.62
N ASP A 288 21.70 67.67 -16.38
CA ASP A 288 22.36 68.94 -16.05
C ASP A 288 23.89 68.87 -16.11
N LEU A 289 24.45 67.69 -16.38
CA LEU A 289 25.89 67.46 -16.46
C LEU A 289 26.38 67.40 -17.92
N PRO A 290 27.63 67.81 -18.21
CA PRO A 290 28.21 67.74 -19.56
C PRO A 290 28.61 66.31 -19.98
N PHE A 291 28.07 65.28 -19.32
CA PHE A 291 28.43 63.88 -19.51
C PHE A 291 27.27 63.10 -20.13
N ALA A 292 27.57 62.16 -21.02
CA ALA A 292 26.60 61.23 -21.57
C ALA A 292 26.99 59.80 -21.16
N CYS A 293 25.99 59.00 -20.77
CA CYS A 293 26.16 57.56 -20.59
C CYS A 293 25.86 56.88 -21.93
N LEU A 294 26.84 56.14 -22.46
CA LEU A 294 26.67 55.35 -23.67
C LEU A 294 26.53 53.89 -23.25
N TRP A 295 25.38 53.28 -23.51
CA TRP A 295 25.14 51.86 -23.27
C TRP A 295 25.53 51.05 -24.50
N ASP A 296 26.51 50.16 -24.35
CA ASP A 296 26.92 49.25 -25.41
C ASP A 296 26.38 47.84 -25.13
N MET A 297 25.41 47.39 -25.93
CA MET A 297 24.77 46.06 -25.78
C MET A 297 25.67 44.89 -26.24
N THR A 298 26.94 45.13 -26.59
CA THR A 298 27.78 44.09 -27.20
C THR A 298 28.48 43.14 -26.22
N SER A 299 28.31 43.30 -24.91
CA SER A 299 28.79 42.32 -23.91
C SER A 299 27.63 41.51 -23.33
N SER A 300 27.23 40.44 -24.03
CA SER A 300 26.45 39.35 -23.45
C SER A 300 27.21 38.73 -22.26
N PRO A 301 26.54 38.33 -21.16
CA PRO A 301 27.20 37.55 -20.12
C PRO A 301 27.62 36.19 -20.71
N ILE A 302 28.84 35.77 -20.37
CA ILE A 302 29.31 34.38 -20.51
C ILE A 302 28.69 33.55 -19.39
#